data_AF-A0A844Z053-F1
#
_entry.id   AF-A0A844Z053-F1
#
_cell.length_a   1.000
_cell.length_b   1.000
_cell.length_c   1.000
_cell.angle_alpha   90.00
_cell.angle_beta   90.00
_cell.angle_gamma   90.00
#
_symmetry.space_group_name_H-M   'P 1'
#
loop_
_entity.id
_entity.type
_entity.pdbx_description
1 polymer ?
#
loop_
_entity_poly.entity_id
_entity_poly.type
_entity_poly.pdbx_seq_one_letter_code
_entity_poly.pdbx_strand_id
1 'polypeptide(L)' 'MTYHLESWEQRKRAALQILANDHRLTRKSGSFLGQCVADPTPLSDKQIDWFLTLAERSGVAVEA' A
#
# COMPACT_ATOMS: atom_id res chain seq x y z
N MET A 1 14.22 4.25 0.07
CA MET A 1 13.27 5.12 0.79
C MET A 1 12.27 4.19 1.43
N THR A 2 12.08 4.29 2.74
CA THR A 2 11.11 3.47 3.50
C THR A 2 9.90 4.32 3.83
N TYR A 3 8.70 3.80 3.64
CA TYR A 3 7.45 4.48 4.03
C TYR A 3 6.88 3.88 5.31
N HIS A 4 6.30 4.71 6.18
CA HIS A 4 5.65 4.29 7.42
C HIS A 4 4.13 4.33 7.28
N LEU A 5 3.46 3.19 7.52
CA LEU A 5 2.02 3.03 7.25
C LEU A 5 1.13 3.80 8.24
N GLU A 6 1.62 4.17 9.42
CA GLU A 6 0.92 5.00 10.40
C GLU A 6 0.55 6.38 9.82
N SER A 7 1.41 6.95 8.98
CA SER A 7 1.17 8.22 8.31
C SER A 7 0.40 8.02 7.01
N TRP A 8 -0.78 8.63 6.90
CA TRP A 8 -1.56 8.55 5.66
C TRP A 8 -0.80 9.06 4.43
N GLU A 9 -0.07 10.17 4.55
CA GLU A 9 0.71 10.72 3.43
C GLU A 9 1.78 9.74 2.93
N GLN A 10 2.44 9.03 3.86
CA GLN A 10 3.44 8.04 3.48
C GLN A 10 2.79 6.77 2.93
N ARG A 11 1.72 6.28 3.55
CA ARG A 11 0.90 5.16 3.06
C ARG A 11 0.35 5.41 1.65
N LYS A 12 -0.14 6.61 1.38
CA LYS A 12 -0.61 7.07 0.07
C LYS A 12 0.51 7.04 -0.98
N ARG A 13 1.70 7.55 -0.65
CA ARG A 13 2.86 7.50 -1.54
C ARG A 13 3.32 6.08 -1.83
N ALA A 14 3.38 5.24 -0.80
CA ALA A 14 3.68 3.81 -0.97
C ALA A 14 2.65 3.14 -1.89
N ALA A 15 1.35 3.37 -1.66
CA ALA A 15 0.28 2.78 -2.48
C ALA A 15 0.37 3.22 -3.95
N LEU A 16 0.64 4.51 -4.20
CA LEU A 16 0.88 5.02 -5.56
C LEU A 16 2.11 4.39 -6.21
N GLN A 17 3.20 4.19 -5.46
CA GLN A 17 4.39 3.52 -5.98
C GLN A 17 4.13 2.05 -6.33
N ILE A 18 3.35 1.33 -5.51
CA ILE A 18 2.94 -0.05 -5.80
C ILE A 18 2.04 -0.09 -7.04
N LEU A 19 1.08 0.84 -7.16
CA LEU A 19 0.17 0.94 -8.31
C LEU A 19 0.90 1.27 -9.62
N ALA A 20 1.99 2.03 -9.56
CA ALA A 20 2.80 2.42 -10.71
C ALA A 20 3.83 1.35 -11.15
N ASN A 21 3.95 0.24 -10.42
CA ASN A 21 4.87 -0.84 -10.74
C ASN A 21 4.35 -1.71 -11.91
N ASP A 22 5.25 -2.30 -12.69
CA ASP A 22 4.92 -3.20 -13.82
C ASP A 22 4.38 -4.58 -13.40
N HIS A 23 4.28 -4.85 -12.09
CA HIS A 23 3.70 -6.09 -11.57
C HIS A 23 2.18 -6.14 -11.75
N ARG A 24 1.68 -7.27 -12.28
CA ARG A 24 0.24 -7.47 -12.50
C ARG A 24 -0.51 -7.58 -11.17
N LEU A 25 -1.27 -6.55 -10.83
CA LEU A 25 -2.19 -6.55 -9.70
C LEU A 25 -3.50 -7.27 -10.06
N THR A 26 -4.07 -7.97 -9.08
CA THR A 26 -5.46 -8.42 -9.17
C THR A 26 -6.39 -7.20 -9.03
N ARG A 27 -7.64 -7.32 -9.50
CA ARG A 27 -8.66 -6.27 -9.31
C ARG A 27 -8.84 -5.91 -7.83
N LYS A 28 -8.80 -6.90 -6.92
CA LYS A 28 -8.90 -6.70 -5.47
C LYS A 28 -7.71 -5.90 -4.93
N SER A 29 -6.49 -6.26 -5.33
CA SER A 29 -5.28 -5.56 -4.91
C SER A 29 -5.26 -4.10 -5.37
N GLY A 30 -5.56 -3.85 -6.65
CA GLY A 30 -5.62 -2.50 -7.19
C GLY A 30 -6.71 -1.65 -6.52
N SER A 31 -7.90 -2.22 -6.30
CA SER A 31 -8.98 -1.53 -5.59
C SER A 31 -8.59 -1.14 -4.16
N PHE A 32 -7.95 -2.06 -3.42
CA PHE A 32 -7.50 -1.78 -2.04
C PHE A 32 -6.42 -0.67 -2.00
N LEU A 33 -5.43 -0.72 -2.89
CA LEU A 33 -4.40 0.32 -2.97
C LEU A 33 -5.00 1.68 -3.37
N GLY A 34 -5.97 1.70 -4.29
CA GLY A 34 -6.71 2.92 -4.64
C GLY A 34 -7.47 3.52 -3.45
N GLN A 35 -8.06 2.68 -2.60
CA GLN A 35 -8.67 3.14 -1.34
C GLN A 35 -7.63 3.75 -0.40
N CYS A 36 -6.45 3.13 -0.24
CA CYS A 36 -5.37 3.69 0.59
C CYS A 36 -4.91 5.08 0.12
N VAL A 37 -5.04 5.37 -1.18
CA VAL A 37 -4.74 6.69 -1.76
C VAL A 37 -5.85 7.71 -1.49
N ALA A 38 -7.11 7.28 -1.56
CA ALA A 38 -8.27 8.17 -1.49
C ALA A 38 -8.81 8.40 -0.06
N ASP A 39 -8.58 7.47 0.86
CA ASP A 39 -9.16 7.45 2.21
C ASP A 39 -8.06 7.49 3.30
N PRO A 40 -8.06 8.52 4.18
CA PRO A 40 -7.10 8.63 5.28
C PRO A 40 -7.38 7.71 6.46
N THR A 41 -8.52 7.02 6.49
CA THR A 41 -8.90 6.12 7.59
C THR A 41 -7.76 5.14 7.91
N PRO A 42 -7.38 4.98 9.19
CA PRO A 42 -6.36 4.01 9.59
C PRO A 42 -6.69 2.60 9.11
N LEU A 43 -5.66 1.86 8.70
CA LEU A 43 -5.80 0.46 8.32
C LEU A 43 -6.02 -0.40 9.57
N SER A 44 -6.87 -1.42 9.46
CA SER A 44 -6.88 -2.53 10.42
C SER A 44 -5.62 -3.39 10.28
N ASP A 45 -5.27 -4.15 11.31
CA ASP A 45 -4.11 -5.05 11.31
C ASP A 45 -4.09 -5.97 10.08
N LYS A 46 -5.25 -6.54 9.70
CA LYS A 46 -5.36 -7.39 8.50
C LYS A 46 -5.09 -6.63 7.21
N GLN A 47 -5.45 -5.35 7.15
CA GLN A 47 -5.16 -4.50 5.99
C GLN A 47 -3.69 -4.09 5.96
N ILE A 48 -3.06 -3.89 7.13
CA ILE A 48 -1.62 -3.67 7.26
C ILE A 48 -0.86 -4.89 6.72
N ASP A 49 -1.16 -6.10 7.22
CA ASP A 49 -0.53 -7.34 6.74
C ASP A 49 -0.67 -7.52 5.23
N TRP A 50 -1.86 -7.21 4.71
CA TRP A 50 -2.13 -7.26 3.29
C TRP A 50 -1.33 -6.22 2.51
N PHE A 51 -1.20 -4.99 3.02
CA PHE A 51 -0.37 -3.95 2.43
C PHE A 51 1.09 -4.38 2.38
N LEU A 52 1.64 -4.90 3.48
CA LEU A 52 3.03 -5.40 3.56
C LEU A 52 3.28 -6.48 2.51
N THR A 53 2.35 -7.41 2.35
CA THR A 53 2.41 -8.45 1.30
C THR A 53 2.46 -7.86 -0.11
N LEU A 54 1.68 -6.82 -0.40
CA LEU A 54 1.68 -6.16 -1.71
C LEU A 54 2.96 -5.36 -1.94
N ALA A 55 3.47 -4.72 -0.91
CA ALA A 55 4.71 -3.95 -0.94
C ALA A 55 5.92 -4.85 -1.17
N GLU A 56 6.02 -5.97 -0.46
CA GLU A 56 7.06 -6.99 -0.66
C GLU A 56 7.05 -7.51 -2.11
N ARG A 57 5.87 -7.90 -2.62
CA ARG A 57 5.70 -8.38 -4.00
C ARG A 57 6.06 -7.37 -5.07
N SER A 58 6.11 -6.09 -4.74
CA SER A 58 6.44 -5.00 -5.66
C SER A 58 7.81 -4.36 -5.35
N GLY A 59 8.57 -4.90 -4.39
CA GLY A 59 9.86 -4.35 -3.99
C GLY A 59 9.79 -2.96 -3.37
N VAL A 60 8.63 -2.56 -2.82
CA VAL A 60 8.44 -1.27 -2.15
C VAL A 60 8.71 -1.46 -0.66
N ALA A 61 9.72 -0.78 -0.13
CA ALA A 61 10.07 -0.86 1.29
C ALA A 61 9.07 -0.06 2.14
N VAL A 62 8.39 -0.75 3.05
CA VAL A 62 7.41 -0.17 3.98
C VAL A 62 7.58 -0.76 5.37
N GLU A 63 7.26 0.04 6.38
CA GLU A 63 7.21 -0.34 7.79
C GLU A 63 5.83 0.00 8.37
N ALA A 64 5.31 -0.88 9.21
CA ALA A 64 3.99 -0.77 9.82
C ALA A 64 4.08 -0.15 11.21
#